data_AF-A0A0B4FR72-F1
#
_entry.id   AF-A0A0B4FR72-F1
#
_cell.length_a   1.000
_cell.length_b   1.000
_cell.length_c   1.000
_cell.angle_alpha   90.00
_cell.angle_beta   90.00
_cell.angle_gamma   90.00
#
_symmetry.space_group_name_H-M   'P 1'
#
loop_
_entity.id
_entity.type
_entity.pdbx_description
1 polymer ?
#
loop_
_entity_poly.entity_id
_entity_poly.type
_entity_poly.pdbx_seq_one_letter_code
_entity_poly.pdbx_strand_id
1 'polypeptide(L)'
;MYLTETEYSQESFELEAKKEEYHRQEGNILLGILELLILAPLGIAIYVLLGKIGNFYYFCFSGFIAMAACYIYTFLAGKLSKHSLFFIFLILVSMLFVSNFLEFIWRFYDELQKEYYNITFLDALQEGYFLFLEDGEIRYDVIVGFLLDFVISIGVSIYILYREFKKELQSLESKKIE
;
A
#
# COMPACT_ATOMS: atom_id res chain seq x y z
N MET A 1 -5.51 -21.38 27.38
CA MET A 1 -4.60 -21.22 28.54
C MET A 1 -4.88 -19.82 29.07
N TYR A 2 -5.39 -19.68 30.30
CA TYR A 2 -5.69 -18.36 30.88
C TYR A 2 -4.41 -17.81 31.52
N LEU A 3 -4.12 -16.53 31.29
CA LEU A 3 -3.01 -15.81 31.94
C LEU A 3 -3.21 -15.82 33.46
N THR A 4 -2.13 -15.96 34.22
CA THR A 4 -2.19 -15.73 35.67
C THR A 4 -2.37 -14.24 35.95
N GLU A 5 -3.03 -13.86 37.05
CA GLU A 5 -3.36 -12.45 37.35
C GLU A 5 -2.12 -11.53 37.35
N THR A 6 -0.97 -12.05 37.74
CA THR A 6 0.31 -11.34 37.75
C THR A 6 0.85 -11.07 36.35
N GLU A 7 0.71 -12.02 35.41
CA GLU A 7 1.16 -11.87 34.02
C GLU A 7 0.26 -10.91 33.25
N TYR A 8 -1.06 -10.98 33.48
CA TYR A 8 -2.01 -10.01 32.92
C TYR A 8 -1.68 -8.59 33.39
N SER A 9 -1.32 -8.43 34.67
CA SER A 9 -0.94 -7.13 35.22
C SER A 9 0.36 -6.58 34.61
N GLN A 10 1.37 -7.43 34.36
CA GLN A 10 2.61 -7.02 33.73
C GLN A 10 2.43 -6.65 32.26
N GLU A 11 1.66 -7.44 31.50
CA GLU A 11 1.35 -7.13 30.09
C GLU A 11 0.54 -5.83 29.99
N SER A 12 -0.45 -5.63 30.87
CA SER A 12 -1.20 -4.38 30.91
C SER A 12 -0.31 -3.17 31.23
N PHE A 13 0.66 -3.34 32.13
CA PHE A 13 1.60 -2.29 32.49
C PHE A 13 2.62 -1.99 31.37
N GLU A 14 3.15 -3.01 30.69
CA GLU A 14 4.02 -2.82 29.52
C GLU A 14 3.26 -2.16 28.35
N LEU A 15 2.01 -2.56 28.13
CA LEU A 15 1.15 -1.94 27.11
C LEU A 15 0.84 -0.48 27.45
N GLU A 16 0.55 -0.19 28.72
CA GLU A 16 0.34 1.18 29.21
C GLU A 16 1.62 2.02 29.09
N ALA A 17 2.78 1.49 29.46
CA ALA A 17 4.07 2.16 29.32
C ALA A 17 4.41 2.45 27.83
N LYS A 18 4.22 1.48 26.94
CA LYS A 18 4.42 1.63 25.48
C LYS A 18 3.43 2.64 24.88
N LYS A 19 2.20 2.66 25.39
CA LYS A 19 1.17 3.63 25.00
C LYS A 19 1.50 5.04 25.50
N GLU A 20 2.00 5.18 26.72
CA GLU A 20 2.49 6.45 27.26
C GLU A 20 3.69 6.97 26.48
N GLU A 21 4.66 6.11 26.16
CA GLU A 21 5.84 6.45 25.36
C GLU A 21 5.43 6.89 23.94
N TYR A 22 4.51 6.17 23.29
CA TYR A 22 3.93 6.56 22.01
C TYR A 22 3.16 7.89 22.08
N HIS A 23 2.44 8.14 23.17
CA HIS A 23 1.77 9.42 23.39
C HIS A 23 2.78 10.56 23.61
N ARG A 24 3.91 10.29 24.25
CA ARG A 24 4.98 11.25 24.55
C ARG A 24 5.85 11.59 23.34
N GLN A 25 5.94 10.70 22.34
CA GLN A 25 6.59 11.00 21.07
C GLN A 25 5.80 12.07 20.28
N GLU A 26 6.50 13.11 19.84
CA GLU A 26 6.01 14.07 18.86
C GLU A 26 6.38 13.56 17.46
N GLY A 27 5.37 13.19 16.67
CA GLY A 27 5.59 12.64 15.35
C GLY A 27 5.91 13.72 14.32
N ASN A 28 6.89 13.48 13.44
CA ASN A 28 7.20 14.38 12.34
C ASN A 28 6.44 14.00 11.06
N ILE A 29 5.23 14.51 10.93
CA ILE A 29 4.32 14.21 9.80
C ILE A 29 4.93 14.62 8.46
N LEU A 30 5.64 15.75 8.43
CA LEU A 30 6.29 16.28 7.23
C LEU A 30 7.34 15.30 6.68
N LEU A 31 8.16 14.73 7.56
CA LEU A 31 9.19 13.77 7.19
C LEU A 31 8.58 12.51 6.56
N GLY A 32 7.53 11.97 7.19
CA GLY A 32 6.86 10.78 6.69
C GLY A 32 6.13 10.97 5.36
N ILE A 33 5.54 12.15 5.11
CA ILE A 33 4.94 12.47 3.80
C ILE A 33 6.02 12.59 2.72
N LEU A 34 7.17 13.20 3.03
CA LEU A 34 8.27 13.39 2.08
C LEU A 34 8.77 12.04 1.54
N GLU A 35 8.86 11.03 2.41
CA GLU A 35 9.28 9.70 2.01
C GLU A 35 8.23 8.96 1.17
N LEU A 36 6.96 9.08 1.53
CA LEU A 36 5.88 8.49 0.75
C LEU A 36 5.84 9.06 -0.67
N LEU A 37 6.21 10.33 -0.83
CA LEU A 37 6.32 10.97 -2.13
C LEU A 37 7.46 10.37 -2.99
N ILE A 38 8.51 9.84 -2.36
CA ILE A 38 9.62 9.15 -3.05
C ILE A 38 9.28 7.67 -3.31
N LEU A 39 8.62 7.02 -2.35
CA LEU A 39 8.23 5.61 -2.45
C LEU A 39 7.12 5.39 -3.48
N ALA A 40 6.18 6.33 -3.62
CA ALA A 40 5.05 6.20 -4.54
C ALA A 40 5.49 6.02 -6.02
N PRO A 41 6.37 6.87 -6.59
CA PRO A 41 6.91 6.66 -7.95
C PRO A 41 7.58 5.29 -8.12
N LEU A 42 8.35 4.85 -7.13
CA LEU A 42 9.02 3.56 -7.18
C LEU A 42 8.00 2.41 -7.21
N GLY A 43 6.98 2.49 -6.37
CA GLY A 43 5.93 1.49 -6.34
C GLY A 43 5.09 1.48 -7.62
N ILE A 44 4.81 2.64 -8.23
CA ILE A 44 4.13 2.75 -9.53
C ILE A 44 4.97 2.04 -10.60
N ALA A 45 6.27 2.34 -10.67
CA ALA A 45 7.16 1.71 -11.64
C ALA A 45 7.20 0.19 -11.49
N ILE A 46 7.33 -0.32 -10.26
CA ILE A 46 7.34 -1.77 -10.00
C ILE A 46 6.00 -2.38 -10.38
N TYR A 47 4.89 -1.74 -10.01
CA TYR A 47 3.54 -2.23 -10.34
C TYR A 47 3.35 -2.38 -11.86
N VAL A 48 3.68 -1.33 -12.63
CA VAL A 48 3.59 -1.35 -14.09
C VAL A 48 4.48 -2.44 -14.69
N LEU A 49 5.72 -2.59 -14.19
CA LEU A 49 6.63 -3.65 -14.63
C LEU A 49 6.07 -5.05 -14.35
N LEU A 50 5.41 -5.26 -13.21
CA LEU A 50 4.77 -6.54 -12.89
C LEU A 50 3.58 -6.83 -13.80
N GLY A 51 2.78 -5.82 -14.13
CA GLY A 51 1.69 -5.92 -15.10
C GLY A 51 2.18 -6.41 -16.46
N LYS A 52 3.34 -5.90 -16.92
CA LYS A 52 3.96 -6.32 -18.19
C LYS A 52 4.36 -7.80 -18.24
N ILE A 53 4.70 -8.41 -17.11
CA ILE A 53 5.16 -9.80 -17.06
C ILE A 53 3.95 -10.78 -17.15
N GLY A 54 2.71 -10.28 -17.13
CA GLY A 54 1.50 -11.09 -17.30
C GLY A 54 1.21 -12.03 -16.13
N ASN A 55 1.86 -11.81 -14.98
CA ASN A 55 1.67 -12.66 -13.81
C ASN A 55 0.46 -12.20 -12.99
N PHE A 56 -0.54 -13.08 -12.88
CA PHE A 56 -1.79 -12.91 -12.11
C PHE A 56 -1.60 -12.61 -10.60
N TYR A 57 -0.37 -12.41 -10.12
CA TYR A 57 -0.05 -12.12 -8.72
C TYR A 57 0.31 -10.65 -8.47
N TYR A 58 0.34 -9.78 -9.49
CA TYR A 58 0.68 -8.37 -9.28
C TYR A 58 -0.30 -7.66 -8.33
N PHE A 59 -1.56 -8.11 -8.26
CA PHE A 59 -2.56 -7.60 -7.32
C PHE A 59 -2.13 -7.76 -5.85
N CYS A 60 -1.41 -8.84 -5.49
CA CYS A 60 -0.89 -9.04 -4.13
C CYS A 60 0.20 -8.04 -3.75
N PHE A 61 0.87 -7.44 -4.75
CA PHE A 61 1.91 -6.45 -4.54
C PHE A 61 1.34 -5.15 -3.96
N SER A 62 0.11 -4.79 -4.30
CA SER A 62 -0.58 -3.60 -3.78
C SER A 62 -0.65 -3.57 -2.23
N GLY A 63 -0.95 -4.71 -1.61
CA GLY A 63 -0.99 -4.83 -0.15
C GLY A 63 0.40 -4.84 0.49
N PHE A 64 1.41 -5.38 -0.19
CA PHE A 64 2.79 -5.31 0.27
C PHE A 64 3.30 -3.86 0.29
N ILE A 65 3.00 -3.08 -0.75
CA ILE A 65 3.32 -1.65 -0.80
C ILE A 65 2.61 -0.90 0.33
N ALA A 66 1.31 -1.14 0.54
CA ALA A 66 0.55 -0.48 1.59
C ALA A 66 1.14 -0.73 2.98
N MET A 67 1.57 -1.97 3.26
CA MET A 67 2.27 -2.29 4.50
C MET A 67 3.64 -1.61 4.58
N ALA A 68 4.45 -1.68 3.51
CA ALA A 68 5.77 -1.05 3.48
C ALA A 68 5.66 0.46 3.71
N ALA A 69 4.67 1.12 3.10
CA ALA A 69 4.36 2.52 3.30
C ALA A 69 4.05 2.84 4.76
N CYS A 70 3.19 2.04 5.42
CA CYS A 70 2.90 2.20 6.84
C CYS A 70 4.14 1.98 7.72
N TYR A 71 4.91 0.93 7.45
CA TYR A 71 6.11 0.61 8.24
C TYR A 71 7.18 1.70 8.12
N ILE A 72 7.52 2.10 6.89
CA ILE A 72 8.50 3.15 6.61
C ILE A 72 8.05 4.49 7.22
N TYR A 73 6.77 4.84 7.04
CA TYR A 73 6.21 6.04 7.65
C TYR A 73 6.37 6.02 9.17
N THR A 74 6.05 4.91 9.83
CA THR A 74 6.13 4.82 11.31
C THR A 74 7.58 4.88 11.79
N PHE A 75 8.49 4.24 11.06
CA PHE A 75 9.92 4.23 11.37
C PHE A 75 10.53 5.64 11.34
N LEU A 76 10.12 6.49 10.40
CA LEU A 76 10.70 7.84 10.25
C LEU A 76 9.89 8.97 10.87
N ALA A 77 8.56 8.93 10.78
CA ALA A 77 7.72 9.94 11.42
C ALA A 77 7.64 9.74 12.93
N GLY A 78 8.08 8.59 13.46
CA GLY A 78 8.05 8.22 14.87
C GLY A 78 6.65 7.91 15.40
N LYS A 79 5.59 8.52 14.84
CA LYS A 79 4.21 8.34 15.30
C LYS A 79 3.20 8.39 14.16
N LEU A 80 2.27 7.43 14.19
CA LEU A 80 1.06 7.42 13.38
C LEU A 80 -0.07 8.18 14.11
N SER A 81 -0.27 9.43 13.75
CA SER A 81 -1.47 10.20 14.12
C SER A 81 -2.66 9.87 13.18
N LYS A 82 -3.88 10.21 13.60
CA LYS A 82 -5.07 10.11 12.71
C LYS A 82 -4.92 10.96 11.44
N HIS A 83 -4.34 12.16 11.57
CA HIS A 83 -4.10 13.06 10.43
C HIS A 83 -3.09 12.47 9.45
N SER A 84 -1.99 11.90 9.94
CA SER A 84 -1.01 11.26 9.08
C SER A 84 -1.56 10.02 8.38
N LEU A 85 -2.37 9.20 9.07
CA LEU A 85 -2.99 8.04 8.45
C LEU A 85 -3.88 8.44 7.27
N PHE A 86 -4.60 9.57 7.39
CA PHE A 86 -5.38 10.12 6.29
C PHE A 86 -4.52 10.50 5.07
N PHE A 87 -3.38 11.16 5.27
CA PHE A 87 -2.47 11.51 4.17
C PHE A 87 -1.82 10.28 3.52
N ILE A 88 -1.39 9.29 4.33
CA ILE A 88 -0.85 8.02 3.83
C ILE A 88 -1.89 7.33 2.95
N PHE A 89 -3.12 7.24 3.44
CA PHE A 89 -4.22 6.64 2.70
C PHE A 89 -4.49 7.36 1.38
N LEU A 90 -4.52 8.71 1.38
CA LEU A 90 -4.75 9.50 0.18
C LEU A 90 -3.64 9.32 -0.87
N ILE A 91 -2.38 9.26 -0.43
CA ILE A 91 -1.23 8.99 -1.31
C ILE A 91 -1.33 7.58 -1.89
N LEU A 92 -1.63 6.57 -1.07
CA LEU A 92 -1.76 5.17 -1.53
C LEU A 92 -2.90 5.00 -2.53
N VAL A 93 -4.06 5.62 -2.28
CA VAL A 93 -5.20 5.59 -3.22
C VAL A 93 -4.82 6.23 -4.56
N SER A 94 -4.19 7.41 -4.51
CA SER A 94 -3.75 8.11 -5.72
C SER A 94 -2.70 7.30 -6.48
N MET A 95 -1.75 6.71 -5.77
CA MET A 95 -0.70 5.87 -6.32
C MET A 95 -1.29 4.63 -7.01
N LEU A 96 -2.25 3.94 -6.37
CA LEU A 96 -2.91 2.77 -6.96
C LEU A 96 -3.67 3.13 -8.24
N PHE A 97 -4.40 4.24 -8.22
CA PHE A 97 -5.12 4.73 -9.39
C PHE A 97 -4.16 5.04 -10.55
N VAL A 98 -3.10 5.80 -10.28
CA VAL A 98 -2.08 6.13 -11.30
C VAL A 98 -1.40 4.87 -11.82
N SER A 99 -1.11 3.89 -10.96
CA SER A 99 -0.48 2.62 -11.37
C SER A 99 -1.38 1.82 -12.32
N ASN A 100 -2.66 1.68 -11.98
CA ASN A 100 -3.64 0.95 -12.79
C ASN A 100 -3.88 1.66 -14.13
N PHE A 101 -4.02 2.99 -14.10
CA PHE A 101 -4.15 3.78 -15.33
C PHE A 101 -2.91 3.67 -16.22
N LEU A 102 -1.69 3.77 -15.67
CA LEU A 102 -0.47 3.61 -16.46
C LEU A 102 -0.31 2.20 -17.03
N GLU A 103 -0.75 1.17 -16.31
CA GLU A 103 -0.77 -0.21 -16.80
C GLU A 103 -1.71 -0.36 -18.00
N PHE A 104 -2.92 0.22 -17.93
CA PHE A 104 -3.83 0.32 -19.07
C PHE A 104 -3.19 1.05 -20.27
N ILE A 105 -2.58 2.22 -20.06
CA ILE A 105 -1.90 2.97 -21.12
C ILE A 105 -0.76 2.14 -21.73
N TRP A 106 -0.06 1.36 -20.91
CA TRP A 106 1.02 0.51 -21.39
C TRP A 106 0.51 -0.63 -22.27
N ARG A 107 -0.61 -1.26 -21.89
CA ARG A 107 -1.29 -2.28 -22.72
C ARG A 107 -1.77 -1.69 -24.04
N PHE A 108 -2.38 -0.51 -23.99
CA PHE A 108 -2.82 0.21 -25.19
C PHE A 108 -1.64 0.59 -26.09
N TYR A 109 -0.52 1.05 -25.51
CA TYR A 109 0.71 1.33 -26.24
C TYR A 109 1.28 0.08 -26.94
N ASP A 110 1.32 -1.06 -26.26
CA ASP A 110 1.80 -2.33 -26.84
C ASP A 110 0.88 -2.83 -27.97
N GLU A 111 -0.41 -2.51 -27.95
CA GLU A 111 -1.35 -2.78 -29.06
C GLU A 111 -1.12 -1.83 -30.24
N LEU A 112 -1.03 -0.53 -29.98
CA LEU A 112 -0.73 0.49 -30.99
C LEU A 112 0.60 0.25 -31.69
N GLN A 113 1.64 -0.17 -30.97
CA GLN A 113 2.95 -0.49 -31.54
C GLN A 113 2.90 -1.66 -32.54
N LYS A 114 1.96 -2.60 -32.38
CA LYS A 114 1.80 -3.73 -33.31
C LYS A 114 1.18 -3.29 -34.64
N GLU A 115 0.27 -2.32 -34.62
CA GLU A 115 -0.38 -1.78 -35.83
C GLU A 115 0.44 -0.64 -36.46
N TYR A 116 1.03 0.21 -35.64
CA TYR A 116 1.70 1.45 -36.03
C TYR A 116 3.11 1.47 -35.43
N TYR A 117 4.10 1.10 -36.24
CA TYR A 117 5.50 0.88 -35.83
C TYR A 117 6.24 2.13 -35.27
N ASN A 118 5.63 3.32 -35.28
CA ASN A 118 6.30 4.59 -34.96
C ASN A 118 5.53 5.49 -33.97
N ILE A 119 4.70 4.90 -33.11
CA ILE A 119 3.99 5.64 -32.06
C ILE A 119 4.84 5.70 -30.79
N THR A 120 4.92 6.87 -30.15
CA THR A 120 5.62 7.02 -28.86
C THR A 120 4.70 6.75 -27.68
N PHE A 121 5.27 6.44 -26.52
CA PHE A 121 4.47 6.23 -25.30
C PHE A 121 3.64 7.46 -24.91
N LEU A 122 4.15 8.67 -25.17
CA LEU A 122 3.42 9.90 -24.86
C LEU A 122 2.18 10.08 -25.75
N ASP A 123 2.25 9.65 -27.00
CA ASP A 123 1.10 9.66 -27.90
C ASP A 123 0.01 8.71 -27.37
N ALA A 124 0.41 7.48 -26.98
CA ALA A 124 -0.50 6.52 -26.36
C ALA A 124 -1.07 7.00 -25.01
N LEU A 125 -0.29 7.74 -24.22
CA LEU A 125 -0.75 8.36 -22.98
C LEU A 125 -1.82 9.42 -23.23
N GLN A 126 -1.61 10.27 -24.23
CA GLN A 126 -2.56 11.31 -24.60
C GLN A 126 -3.86 10.72 -25.17
N GLU A 127 -3.74 9.78 -26.10
CA GLU A 127 -4.90 9.11 -26.71
C GLU A 127 -5.65 8.23 -25.70
N GLY A 128 -4.93 7.44 -24.91
CA GLY A 128 -5.51 6.59 -23.88
C GLY A 128 -6.20 7.39 -22.77
N TYR A 129 -5.70 8.58 -22.44
CA TYR A 129 -6.40 9.51 -21.54
C TYR A 129 -7.72 10.01 -22.14
N PHE A 130 -7.71 10.36 -23.43
CA PHE A 130 -8.93 10.79 -24.11
C PHE A 130 -9.96 9.65 -24.23
N LEU A 131 -9.50 8.44 -24.58
CA LEU A 131 -10.31 7.22 -24.58
C LEU A 131 -10.94 6.94 -23.22
N PHE A 132 -10.17 7.05 -22.13
CA PHE A 132 -10.70 6.91 -20.78
C PHE A 132 -11.79 7.93 -20.45
N LEU A 133 -11.72 9.14 -21.01
CA LEU A 133 -12.72 10.19 -20.79
C LEU A 133 -13.96 10.09 -21.68
N GLU A 134 -13.85 9.51 -22.88
CA GLU A 134 -14.94 9.44 -23.85
C GLU A 134 -15.65 8.08 -23.83
N ASP A 135 -14.89 6.99 -23.79
CA ASP A 135 -15.42 5.63 -23.82
C ASP A 135 -15.91 5.21 -22.41
N GLY A 136 -17.15 4.71 -22.34
CA GLY A 136 -17.74 4.24 -21.10
C GLY A 136 -17.23 2.86 -20.68
N GLU A 137 -16.94 1.99 -21.63
CA GLU A 137 -16.49 0.61 -21.40
C GLU A 137 -15.04 0.59 -20.92
N ILE A 138 -14.16 1.34 -21.59
CA ILE A 138 -12.74 1.46 -21.17
C ILE A 138 -12.63 2.05 -19.77
N ARG A 139 -13.37 3.13 -19.51
CA ARG A 139 -13.39 3.75 -18.18
C ARG A 139 -13.89 2.80 -17.11
N TYR A 140 -14.91 2.00 -17.43
CA TYR A 140 -15.43 0.99 -16.53
C TYR A 140 -14.37 -0.07 -16.22
N ASP A 141 -13.64 -0.57 -17.22
CA ASP A 141 -12.56 -1.57 -17.03
C ASP A 141 -11.45 -1.04 -16.11
N VAL A 142 -10.95 0.18 -16.36
CA VAL A 142 -9.93 0.83 -15.54
C VAL A 142 -10.43 1.06 -14.11
N ILE A 143 -11.65 1.56 -13.93
CA ILE A 143 -12.22 1.82 -12.60
C ILE A 143 -12.43 0.51 -11.83
N VAL A 144 -12.95 -0.53 -12.48
CA VAL A 144 -13.15 -1.84 -11.83
C VAL A 144 -11.82 -2.47 -11.46
N GLY A 145 -10.82 -2.41 -12.34
CA GLY A 145 -9.45 -2.85 -12.05
C GLY A 145 -8.90 -2.15 -10.81
N PHE A 146 -8.96 -0.81 -10.78
CA PHE A 146 -8.54 -0.02 -9.63
C PHE A 146 -9.28 -0.39 -8.33
N LEU A 147 -10.60 -0.57 -8.39
CA LEU A 147 -11.39 -0.94 -7.21
C LEU A 147 -11.04 -2.34 -6.70
N LEU A 148 -10.79 -3.30 -7.60
CA LEU A 148 -10.33 -4.63 -7.23
C LEU A 148 -8.97 -4.57 -6.53
N ASP A 149 -8.00 -3.85 -7.10
CA ASP A 149 -6.69 -3.62 -6.48
C ASP A 149 -6.81 -2.98 -5.10
N PHE A 150 -7.70 -2.00 -4.97
CA PHE A 150 -7.93 -1.30 -3.71
C PHE A 150 -8.49 -2.22 -2.63
N VAL A 151 -9.50 -3.04 -2.96
CA VAL A 151 -10.09 -4.02 -2.01
C VAL A 151 -9.06 -5.09 -1.62
N ILE A 152 -8.29 -5.60 -2.57
CA ILE A 152 -7.21 -6.57 -2.32
C ILE A 152 -6.14 -5.96 -1.42
N SER A 153 -5.72 -4.73 -1.70
CA SER A 153 -4.71 -4.02 -0.91
C SER A 153 -5.14 -3.90 0.56
N ILE A 154 -6.40 -3.53 0.82
CA ILE A 154 -6.96 -3.49 2.19
C ILE A 154 -6.95 -4.88 2.81
N GLY A 155 -7.45 -5.90 2.11
CA GLY A 155 -7.54 -7.26 2.62
C GLY A 155 -6.18 -7.85 2.99
N VAL A 156 -5.18 -7.68 2.12
CA VAL A 156 -3.80 -8.11 2.35
C VAL A 156 -3.17 -7.32 3.51
N SER A 157 -3.40 -6.00 3.59
CA SER A 157 -2.91 -5.18 4.70
C SER A 157 -3.45 -5.66 6.05
N ILE A 158 -4.75 -5.93 6.14
CA ILE A 158 -5.40 -6.48 7.35
C ILE A 158 -4.82 -7.86 7.70
N TYR A 159 -4.67 -8.75 6.71
CA TYR A 159 -4.11 -10.08 6.92
C TYR A 159 -2.68 -10.04 7.46
N ILE A 160 -1.82 -9.18 6.90
CA ILE A 160 -0.43 -9.09 7.37
C ILE A 160 -0.38 -8.47 8.78
N LEU A 161 -1.20 -7.46 9.07
CA LEU A 161 -1.33 -6.93 10.44
C LEU A 161 -1.73 -8.03 11.42
N TYR A 162 -2.77 -8.81 11.10
CA TYR A 162 -3.20 -9.93 11.93
C TYR A 162 -2.08 -10.95 12.15
N ARG A 163 -1.31 -11.27 11.10
CA ARG A 163 -0.17 -12.18 11.19
C ARG A 163 0.92 -11.64 12.11
N GLU A 164 1.23 -10.36 12.04
CA GLU A 164 2.27 -9.75 12.86
C GLU A 164 1.85 -9.71 14.33
N PHE A 165 0.61 -9.32 14.63
CA PHE A 165 0.03 -9.44 15.98
C PHE A 165 0.11 -10.87 16.53
N LYS A 166 -0.20 -11.86 15.70
CA LYS A 166 -0.13 -13.27 16.11
C LYS A 166 1.30 -13.71 16.44
N LYS A 167 2.31 -13.25 15.70
CA LYS A 167 3.72 -13.56 16.00
C LYS A 167 4.16 -12.92 17.31
N GLU A 168 3.78 -11.67 17.56
CA GLU A 168 4.10 -10.99 18.83
C GLU A 168 3.56 -11.82 20.01
N LEU A 169 2.29 -12.25 19.94
CA LEU A 169 1.68 -13.11 20.96
C LEU A 169 2.45 -14.43 21.16
N GLN A 170 2.88 -15.09 20.09
CA GLN A 170 3.67 -16.34 20.19
C GLN A 170 5.06 -16.12 20.80
N SER A 171 5.71 -14.98 20.51
CA SER A 171 7.01 -14.65 21.09
C SER A 171 6.94 -14.45 22.60
N LEU A 172 5.83 -13.89 23.09
CA LEU A 172 5.55 -13.73 24.52
C LEU A 172 5.30 -15.08 25.19
N GLU A 173 4.58 -16.00 24.53
CA GLU A 173 4.39 -17.37 25.02
C GLU A 173 5.70 -18.16 25.12
N SER A 174 6.65 -18.00 24.18
CA SER A 174 7.94 -18.69 24.25
C SER A 174 8.87 -18.17 25.35
N LYS A 175 8.81 -16.86 25.67
CA LYS A 175 9.58 -16.25 26.76
C LYS A 175 9.10 -16.69 28.15
N LYS A 176 7.94 -17.35 28.21
CA LYS A 176 7.31 -17.88 29.43
C LYS A 176 7.88 -19.23 29.88
N ILE A 177 8.61 -19.92 29.00
CA ILE A 177 9.09 -21.30 29.20
C ILE A 177 10.56 -21.33 29.67
N GLU A 178 11.27 -20.19 29.59
CA GLU A 178 12.63 -19.99 30.08
C GLU A 178 12.62 -19.27 31.45
#